data_AF-A0A375I248-F1
#
_entry.id   AF-A0A375I248-F1
#
_cell.length_a   1.000
_cell.length_b   1.000
_cell.length_c   1.000
_cell.angle_alpha   90.00
_cell.angle_beta   90.00
_cell.angle_gamma   90.00
#
_symmetry.space_group_name_H-M   'P 1'
#
loop_
_entity.id
_entity.type
_entity.pdbx_description
1 polymer ?
#
loop_
_entity_poly.entity_id
_entity_poly.type
_entity_poly.pdbx_seq_one_letter_code
_entity_poly.pdbx_strand_id
1 'polypeptide(L)'
;MDAEGLRRLQRYIGKRPQGQTDEEILSRLEEEDRKHGLTPKEWAKLLVPLCGNAESGLFLRMQGRADLRDEAPILIDHTVRFRQRPEKESEQVVILRGLLPFVPEDDRQSVLDKALASAAWFGAYEVAKFLVEQGADTRVESNGRGLAELAQHAVDTFGDRRVLDMLMTLA
;
A
#
# COMPACT_ATOMS: atom_id res chain seq x y z
N MET A 1 -16.79 -1.92 -17.55
CA MET A 1 -15.99 -2.95 -18.27
C MET A 1 -16.36 -4.34 -17.72
N ASP A 2 -16.05 -5.45 -18.42
CA ASP A 2 -16.24 -6.79 -17.85
C ASP A 2 -15.09 -7.16 -16.87
N ALA A 3 -15.30 -8.18 -16.04
CA ALA A 3 -14.33 -8.55 -15.01
C ALA A 3 -12.99 -9.02 -15.61
N GLU A 4 -12.99 -9.66 -16.78
CA GLU A 4 -11.76 -10.11 -17.43
C GLU A 4 -11.00 -8.94 -18.08
N GLY A 5 -11.69 -7.98 -18.68
CA GLY A 5 -11.10 -6.73 -19.14
C GLY A 5 -10.38 -6.00 -18.02
N LEU A 6 -11.03 -5.86 -16.86
CA LEU A 6 -10.43 -5.20 -15.71
C LEU A 6 -9.17 -5.92 -15.23
N ARG A 7 -9.19 -7.26 -15.15
CA ARG A 7 -8.01 -8.06 -14.80
C ARG A 7 -6.87 -7.93 -15.82
N ARG A 8 -7.19 -7.77 -17.11
CA ARG A 8 -6.17 -7.50 -18.14
C ARG A 8 -5.53 -6.13 -17.91
N LEU A 9 -6.30 -5.10 -17.58
CA LEU A 9 -5.76 -3.78 -17.24
C LEU A 9 -4.92 -3.80 -15.97
N GLN A 10 -5.36 -4.48 -14.92
CA GLN A 10 -4.55 -4.65 -13.70
C GLN A 10 -3.21 -5.32 -14.00
N ARG A 11 -3.19 -6.36 -14.85
CA ARG A 11 -1.95 -6.99 -15.30
C ARG A 11 -1.08 -6.07 -16.13
N TYR A 12 -1.68 -5.30 -17.03
CA TYR A 12 -0.99 -4.31 -17.86
C TYR A 12 -0.29 -3.24 -17.01
N ILE A 13 -0.96 -2.77 -15.94
CA ILE A 13 -0.38 -1.81 -14.99
C ILE A 13 0.71 -2.45 -14.12
N GLY A 14 0.46 -3.66 -13.60
CA GLY A 14 1.32 -4.29 -12.59
C GLY A 14 2.52 -5.07 -13.13
N LYS A 15 2.47 -5.54 -14.38
CA LYS A 15 3.54 -6.31 -15.02
C LYS A 15 4.14 -5.52 -16.20
N ARG A 16 4.57 -4.29 -15.91
CA ARG A 16 5.14 -3.38 -16.91
C ARG A 16 6.34 -4.03 -17.61
N PRO A 17 6.36 -4.13 -18.95
CA PRO A 17 7.58 -4.43 -19.68
C PRO A 17 8.64 -3.36 -19.42
N GLN A 18 9.92 -3.74 -19.52
CA GLN A 18 11.02 -2.78 -19.36
C GLN A 18 10.90 -1.67 -20.41
N GLY A 19 10.74 -0.42 -19.96
CA GLY A 19 10.61 0.76 -20.81
C GLY A 19 9.20 1.32 -21.00
N GLN A 20 8.16 0.63 -20.50
CA GLN A 20 6.81 1.21 -20.51
C GLN A 20 6.73 2.40 -19.56
N THR A 21 6.25 3.53 -20.08
CA THR A 21 6.12 4.80 -19.35
C THR A 21 4.76 4.94 -18.68
N ASP A 22 4.67 5.80 -17.66
CA ASP A 22 3.38 6.15 -17.04
C ASP A 22 2.40 6.75 -18.05
N GLU A 23 2.90 7.46 -19.08
CA GLU A 23 2.04 8.09 -20.10
C GLU A 23 1.42 7.10 -21.06
N GLU A 24 2.15 6.05 -21.42
CA GLU A 24 1.57 4.96 -22.22
C GLU A 24 0.47 4.24 -21.43
N ILE A 25 0.65 4.06 -20.13
CA ILE A 25 -0.37 3.46 -19.26
C ILE A 25 -1.60 4.35 -19.21
N LEU A 26 -1.44 5.65 -18.92
CA LEU A 26 -2.56 6.57 -18.81
C LEU A 26 -3.31 6.72 -20.13
N SER A 27 -2.60 6.87 -21.25
CA SER A 27 -3.20 6.91 -22.58
C SER A 27 -4.06 5.67 -22.84
N ARG A 28 -3.54 4.48 -22.52
CA ARG A 28 -4.30 3.23 -22.65
C ARG A 28 -5.54 3.20 -21.75
N LEU A 29 -5.42 3.65 -20.50
CA LEU A 29 -6.55 3.70 -19.57
C LEU A 29 -7.62 4.69 -20.03
N GLU A 30 -7.23 5.82 -20.62
CA GLU A 30 -8.15 6.82 -21.18
C GLU A 30 -8.87 6.35 -22.45
N GLU A 31 -8.22 5.53 -23.27
CA GLU A 31 -8.90 4.82 -24.38
C GLU A 31 -9.96 3.86 -23.86
N GLU A 32 -9.62 3.05 -22.86
CA GLU A 32 -10.54 2.06 -22.28
C GLU A 32 -11.69 2.73 -21.54
N ASP A 33 -11.43 3.83 -20.84
CA ASP A 33 -12.44 4.64 -20.15
C ASP A 33 -13.40 5.30 -21.15
N ARG A 34 -12.91 5.91 -22.23
CA ARG A 34 -13.78 6.43 -23.30
C ARG A 34 -14.65 5.36 -23.94
N LYS A 35 -14.13 4.14 -24.06
CA LYS A 35 -14.84 3.03 -24.71
C LYS A 35 -15.86 2.36 -23.79
N HIS A 36 -15.56 2.27 -22.49
CA HIS A 36 -16.31 1.42 -21.56
C HIS A 36 -16.93 2.16 -20.38
N GLY A 37 -16.60 3.44 -20.17
CA GLY A 37 -17.05 4.26 -19.04
C GLY A 37 -16.68 3.62 -17.70
N LEU A 38 -15.40 3.66 -17.33
CA LEU A 38 -14.95 3.04 -16.10
C LEU A 38 -15.53 3.77 -14.89
N THR A 39 -16.17 3.00 -14.02
CA THR A 39 -16.76 3.49 -12.78
C THR A 39 -15.68 3.84 -11.76
N PRO A 40 -15.97 4.72 -10.77
CA PRO A 40 -15.03 5.01 -9.68
C PRO A 40 -14.56 3.76 -8.92
N LYS A 41 -15.41 2.73 -8.79
CA LYS A 41 -15.02 1.43 -8.19
C LYS A 41 -14.08 0.63 -9.07
N GLU A 42 -14.24 0.69 -10.39
CA GLU A 42 -13.28 0.06 -11.31
C GLU A 42 -11.94 0.79 -11.28
N TRP A 43 -11.94 2.13 -11.21
CA TRP A 43 -10.72 2.92 -11.02
C TRP A 43 -9.99 2.55 -9.73
N ALA A 44 -10.71 2.36 -8.61
CA ALA A 44 -10.10 1.90 -7.35
C ALA A 44 -9.38 0.55 -7.51
N LYS A 45 -9.99 -0.40 -8.22
CA LYS A 45 -9.37 -1.71 -8.51
C LYS A 45 -8.11 -1.61 -9.37
N LEU A 46 -8.01 -0.59 -10.22
CA LEU A 46 -6.79 -0.35 -11.01
C LEU A 46 -5.62 0.19 -10.17
N LEU A 47 -5.88 0.70 -8.95
CA LEU A 47 -4.84 1.14 -8.02
C LEU A 47 -4.16 -0.02 -7.29
N VAL A 48 -4.82 -1.18 -7.16
CA VAL A 48 -4.28 -2.37 -6.48
C VAL A 48 -2.85 -2.73 -6.95
N PRO A 49 -2.58 -2.88 -8.27
CA PRO A 49 -1.21 -3.15 -8.74
C PRO A 49 -0.22 -2.02 -8.46
N LEU A 50 -0.66 -0.75 -8.35
CA LEU A 50 0.22 0.38 -8.02
C LEU A 50 0.61 0.36 -6.54
N CYS A 51 -0.36 0.09 -5.68
CA CYS A 51 -0.16 -0.10 -4.25
C CYS A 51 0.80 -1.26 -3.99
N GLY A 52 0.52 -2.42 -4.60
CA GLY A 52 1.34 -3.62 -4.46
C GLY A 52 2.73 -3.57 -5.12
N ASN A 53 3.04 -2.52 -5.89
CA ASN A 53 4.36 -2.31 -6.51
C ASN A 53 5.05 -1.03 -6.01
N ALA A 54 4.44 -0.27 -5.09
CA ALA A 54 4.91 1.04 -4.64
C ALA A 54 5.20 2.01 -5.81
N GLU A 55 4.22 2.18 -6.70
CA GLU A 55 4.27 3.08 -7.85
C GLU A 55 3.51 4.38 -7.53
N SER A 56 4.06 5.21 -6.63
CA SER A 56 3.32 6.34 -6.06
C SER A 56 2.99 7.44 -7.08
N GLY A 57 3.89 7.70 -8.04
CA GLY A 57 3.68 8.70 -9.09
C GLY A 57 2.40 8.46 -9.88
N LEU A 58 2.22 7.25 -10.42
CA LEU A 58 0.99 6.90 -11.15
C LEU A 58 -0.22 6.80 -10.22
N PHE A 59 -0.04 6.31 -8.98
CA PHE A 59 -1.11 6.27 -7.98
C PHE A 59 -1.71 7.66 -7.74
N LEU A 60 -0.87 8.69 -7.49
CA LEU A 60 -1.32 10.05 -7.22
C LEU A 60 -2.09 10.65 -8.41
N ARG A 61 -1.74 10.27 -9.64
CA ARG A 61 -2.41 10.73 -10.86
C ARG A 61 -3.75 10.05 -11.10
N MET A 62 -3.93 8.83 -10.61
CA MET A 62 -5.14 8.03 -10.83
C MET A 62 -6.14 8.09 -9.67
N GLN A 63 -5.68 8.32 -8.44
CA GLN A 63 -6.53 8.20 -7.24
C GLN A 63 -7.77 9.10 -7.27
N GLY A 64 -7.70 10.28 -7.88
CA GLY A 64 -8.82 11.22 -7.98
C GLY A 64 -9.99 10.73 -8.86
N ARG A 65 -9.80 9.66 -9.62
CA ARG A 65 -10.86 9.01 -10.42
C ARG A 65 -11.55 7.87 -9.66
N ALA A 66 -11.01 7.47 -8.51
CA ALA A 66 -11.47 6.33 -7.74
C ALA A 66 -12.38 6.75 -6.58
N ASP A 67 -13.34 5.89 -6.24
CA ASP A 67 -14.00 5.92 -4.94
C ASP A 67 -13.20 5.07 -3.97
N LEU A 68 -12.58 5.73 -2.98
CA LEU A 68 -11.62 5.11 -2.07
C LEU A 68 -12.17 4.80 -0.68
N ARG A 69 -13.40 5.23 -0.36
CA ARG A 69 -13.92 5.13 1.01
C ARG A 69 -13.91 3.70 1.56
N ASP A 70 -14.41 2.76 0.75
CA ASP A 70 -14.48 1.35 1.14
C ASP A 70 -13.22 0.56 0.74
N GLU A 71 -12.37 1.14 -0.11
CA GLU A 71 -11.22 0.46 -0.73
C GLU A 71 -9.89 0.82 -0.04
N ALA A 72 -9.82 1.95 0.65
CA ALA A 72 -8.58 2.44 1.28
C ALA A 72 -7.96 1.44 2.26
N PRO A 73 -8.70 0.77 3.18
CA PRO A 73 -8.11 -0.24 4.05
C PRO A 73 -7.47 -1.40 3.29
N ILE A 74 -8.09 -1.83 2.18
CA ILE A 74 -7.60 -2.93 1.33
C ILE A 74 -6.33 -2.49 0.58
N LEU A 75 -6.34 -1.27 0.03
CA LEU A 75 -5.20 -0.71 -0.68
C LEU A 75 -4.01 -0.43 0.26
N ILE A 76 -4.26 -0.03 1.51
CA ILE A 76 -3.23 0.10 2.55
C ILE A 76 -2.58 -1.26 2.81
N ASP A 77 -3.37 -2.32 3.02
CA ASP A 77 -2.85 -3.68 3.23
C ASP A 77 -1.98 -4.15 2.04
N HIS A 78 -2.45 -3.93 0.81
CA HIS A 78 -1.67 -4.22 -0.40
C HIS A 78 -0.37 -3.41 -0.50
N THR A 79 -0.38 -2.16 -0.03
CA THR A 79 0.80 -1.27 -0.04
C THR A 79 1.85 -1.76 0.96
N VAL A 80 1.44 -2.11 2.18
CA VAL A 80 2.37 -2.47 3.26
C VAL A 80 2.98 -3.86 3.07
N ARG A 81 2.22 -4.83 2.52
CA ARG A 81 2.68 -6.22 2.31
C ARG A 81 3.70 -6.38 1.16
N PHE A 82 4.16 -5.28 0.58
CA PHE A 82 5.12 -5.32 -0.52
C PHE A 82 6.41 -6.07 -0.11
N ARG A 83 6.97 -6.84 -1.05
CA ARG A 83 8.25 -7.52 -0.85
C ARG A 83 9.32 -6.50 -0.50
N GLN A 84 10.10 -6.79 0.53
CA GLN A 84 11.13 -5.90 1.04
C GLN A 84 12.03 -5.36 -0.06
N ARG A 85 11.90 -4.06 -0.26
CA ARG A 85 12.67 -3.20 -1.17
C ARG A 85 12.84 -1.87 -0.44
N PRO A 86 13.87 -1.76 0.42
CA PRO A 86 14.11 -0.56 1.20
C PRO A 86 14.10 0.72 0.35
N GLU A 87 14.51 0.63 -0.91
CA GLU A 87 14.52 1.74 -1.87
C GLU A 87 13.12 2.24 -2.29
N LYS A 88 12.05 1.51 -1.95
CA LYS A 88 10.65 1.83 -2.28
C LYS A 88 9.83 2.22 -1.06
N GLU A 89 10.38 2.21 0.15
CA GLU A 89 9.61 2.52 1.37
C GLU A 89 9.05 3.95 1.36
N SER A 90 9.79 4.91 0.81
CA SER A 90 9.31 6.29 0.63
C SER A 90 8.06 6.35 -0.28
N GLU A 91 8.04 5.56 -1.35
CA GLU A 91 6.91 5.47 -2.27
C GLU A 91 5.69 4.83 -1.57
N GLN A 92 5.90 3.82 -0.73
CA GLN A 92 4.83 3.25 0.11
C GLN A 92 4.24 4.31 1.03
N VAL A 93 5.08 5.09 1.72
CA VAL A 93 4.63 6.19 2.60
C VAL A 93 3.81 7.23 1.82
N VAL A 94 4.19 7.58 0.60
CA VAL A 94 3.41 8.50 -0.26
C VAL A 94 2.03 7.93 -0.56
N ILE A 95 1.94 6.64 -0.91
CA ILE A 95 0.66 5.98 -1.17
C ILE A 95 -0.21 5.93 0.09
N LEU A 96 0.37 5.54 1.24
CA LEU A 96 -0.35 5.52 2.52
C LEU A 96 -0.89 6.90 2.89
N ARG A 97 -0.09 7.97 2.71
CA ARG A 97 -0.54 9.35 2.93
C ARG A 97 -1.71 9.73 2.03
N GLY A 98 -1.75 9.24 0.79
CA GLY A 98 -2.87 9.44 -0.12
C GLY A 98 -4.13 8.65 0.26
N LEU A 99 -3.98 7.46 0.85
CA LEU A 99 -5.10 6.57 1.21
C LEU A 99 -5.72 6.88 2.58
N LEU A 100 -4.91 7.26 3.58
CA LEU A 100 -5.38 7.46 4.95
C LEU A 100 -6.54 8.45 5.11
N PRO A 101 -6.63 9.58 4.37
CA PRO A 101 -7.78 10.49 4.44
C PRO A 101 -9.13 9.86 4.06
N PHE A 102 -9.11 8.72 3.36
CA PHE A 102 -10.32 8.01 2.92
C PHE A 102 -10.72 6.88 3.87
N VAL A 103 -9.89 6.55 4.86
CA VAL A 103 -10.21 5.53 5.86
C VAL A 103 -11.32 6.05 6.78
N PRO A 104 -12.43 5.31 6.99
CA PRO A 104 -13.46 5.69 7.94
C PRO A 104 -12.88 5.88 9.35
N GLU A 105 -13.27 6.95 10.04
CA GLU A 105 -12.73 7.28 11.36
C GLU A 105 -12.91 6.13 12.38
N ASP A 106 -14.06 5.45 12.35
CA ASP A 106 -14.35 4.29 13.21
C ASP A 106 -13.38 3.11 12.98
N ASP A 107 -12.83 3.00 11.77
CA ASP A 107 -11.89 1.94 11.39
C ASP A 107 -10.41 2.37 11.53
N ARG A 108 -10.16 3.67 11.64
CA ARG A 108 -8.83 4.29 11.48
C ARG A 108 -7.76 3.66 12.37
N GLN A 109 -8.03 3.53 13.67
CA GLN A 109 -7.06 2.92 14.60
C GLN A 109 -6.76 1.48 14.19
N SER A 110 -7.81 0.69 13.92
CA SER A 110 -7.63 -0.72 13.55
C SER A 110 -6.85 -0.90 12.24
N VAL A 111 -6.99 0.02 11.29
CA VAL A 111 -6.24 0.03 10.03
C VAL A 111 -4.78 0.39 10.28
N LEU A 112 -4.52 1.42 11.08
CA LEU A 112 -3.15 1.82 11.46
C LEU A 112 -2.41 0.71 12.19
N ASP A 113 -3.06 0.07 13.17
CA ASP A 113 -2.50 -1.00 13.98
C ASP A 113 -2.15 -2.24 13.14
N LYS A 114 -3.07 -2.67 12.26
CA LYS A 114 -2.84 -3.79 11.33
C LYS A 114 -1.74 -3.48 10.33
N ALA A 115 -1.70 -2.24 9.83
CA ALA A 115 -0.63 -1.79 8.95
C ALA A 115 0.72 -1.79 9.68
N LEU A 116 0.78 -1.35 10.93
CA LEU A 116 2.01 -1.33 11.71
C LEU A 116 2.52 -2.75 12.02
N ALA A 117 1.63 -3.66 12.40
CA ALA A 117 1.97 -5.07 12.57
C ALA A 117 2.53 -5.70 11.28
N SER A 118 1.94 -5.36 10.12
CA SER A 118 2.46 -5.80 8.82
C SER A 118 3.82 -5.18 8.51
N ALA A 119 4.00 -3.88 8.75
CA ALA A 119 5.27 -3.19 8.54
C ALA A 119 6.38 -3.78 9.41
N ALA A 120 6.08 -4.13 10.67
CA ALA A 120 6.99 -4.83 11.57
C ALA A 120 7.35 -6.22 11.05
N TRP A 121 6.36 -7.02 10.65
CA TRP A 121 6.59 -8.36 10.09
C TRP A 121 7.50 -8.38 8.87
N PHE A 122 7.33 -7.38 7.99
CA PHE A 122 8.14 -7.27 6.80
C PHE A 122 9.46 -6.51 7.05
N GLY A 123 9.59 -5.70 8.10
CA GLY A 123 10.77 -4.85 8.34
C GLY A 123 10.75 -3.52 7.57
N ALA A 124 9.57 -3.04 7.16
CA ALA A 124 9.41 -1.81 6.38
C ALA A 124 9.55 -0.58 7.30
N TYR A 125 10.78 -0.08 7.48
CA TYR A 125 11.10 0.89 8.52
C TYR A 125 10.42 2.25 8.33
N GLU A 126 10.55 2.88 7.17
CA GLU A 126 9.94 4.20 6.96
C GLU A 126 8.41 4.13 7.03
N VAL A 127 7.83 3.00 6.62
CA VAL A 127 6.40 2.73 6.76
C VAL A 127 6.00 2.58 8.23
N ALA A 128 6.72 1.77 9.01
CA ALA A 128 6.45 1.58 10.44
C ALA A 128 6.56 2.90 11.22
N LYS A 129 7.63 3.66 10.97
CA LYS A 129 7.83 4.99 11.55
C LYS A 129 6.67 5.93 11.21
N PHE A 130 6.29 6.03 9.94
CA PHE A 130 5.17 6.85 9.51
C PHE A 130 3.85 6.46 10.21
N LEU A 131 3.57 5.16 10.35
CA LEU A 131 2.34 4.68 11.01
C LEU A 131 2.30 5.03 12.50
N VAL A 132 3.44 4.93 13.21
CA VAL A 132 3.57 5.41 14.60
C VAL A 132 3.31 6.92 14.69
N GLU A 133 3.87 7.71 13.76
CA GLU A 133 3.60 9.16 13.68
C GLU A 133 2.13 9.48 13.39
N GLN A 134 1.38 8.56 12.75
CA GLN A 134 -0.06 8.68 12.53
C GLN A 134 -0.91 8.18 13.71
N GLY A 135 -0.30 7.71 14.80
CA GLY A 135 -0.99 7.26 16.00
C GLY A 135 -1.31 5.76 16.08
N ALA A 136 -0.65 4.93 15.26
CA ALA A 136 -0.73 3.48 15.44
C ALA A 136 -0.24 3.07 16.85
N ASP A 137 -0.95 2.14 17.50
CA ASP A 137 -0.57 1.66 18.83
C ASP A 137 0.64 0.72 18.72
N THR A 138 1.70 1.03 19.46
CA THR A 138 2.94 0.24 19.47
C THR A 138 2.84 -1.02 20.33
N ARG A 139 1.72 -1.23 21.03
CA ARG A 139 1.44 -2.43 21.84
C ARG A 139 0.57 -3.46 21.12
N VAL A 140 0.29 -3.26 19.84
CA VAL A 140 -0.59 -4.15 19.07
C VAL A 140 -0.01 -5.55 18.94
N GLU A 141 -0.90 -6.53 18.97
CA GLU A 141 -0.58 -7.93 18.77
C GLU A 141 -1.22 -8.45 17.49
N SER A 142 -0.50 -9.31 16.77
CA SER A 142 -1.00 -10.01 15.59
C SER A 142 -0.68 -11.49 15.69
N ASN A 143 -1.72 -12.33 15.64
CA ASN A 143 -1.61 -13.79 15.80
C ASN A 143 -0.84 -14.20 17.09
N GLY A 144 -1.09 -13.50 18.20
CA GLY A 144 -0.44 -13.76 19.49
C GLY A 144 1.03 -13.33 19.56
N ARG A 145 1.49 -12.47 18.65
CA ARG A 145 2.84 -11.90 18.66
C ARG A 145 2.78 -10.38 18.78
N GLY A 146 3.57 -9.83 19.69
CA GLY A 146 3.75 -8.38 19.80
C GLY A 146 4.63 -7.82 18.68
N LEU A 147 4.64 -6.50 18.50
CA LEU A 147 5.44 -5.84 17.45
C LEU A 147 6.93 -6.20 17.49
N ALA A 148 7.53 -6.36 18.68
CA ALA A 148 8.94 -6.73 18.81
C ALA A 148 9.22 -8.14 18.25
N GLU A 149 8.31 -9.09 18.44
CA GLU A 149 8.45 -10.45 17.90
C GLU A 149 8.21 -10.47 16.39
N LEU A 150 7.28 -9.66 15.88
CA LEU A 150 7.07 -9.48 14.44
C LEU A 150 8.30 -8.83 13.79
N ALA A 151 8.89 -7.82 14.42
CA ALA A 151 10.13 -7.19 13.95
C ALA A 151 11.32 -8.15 14.03
N GLN A 152 11.41 -8.99 15.06
CA GLN A 152 12.44 -10.02 15.15
C GLN A 152 12.33 -11.04 13.99
N HIS A 153 11.12 -11.40 13.57
CA HIS A 153 10.94 -12.20 12.34
C HIS A 153 11.55 -11.52 11.11
N ALA A 154 11.38 -10.20 10.95
CA ALA A 154 11.99 -9.46 9.85
C ALA A 154 13.52 -9.46 9.93
N VAL A 155 14.09 -9.36 11.13
CA VAL A 155 15.54 -9.53 11.36
C VAL A 155 16.00 -10.90 10.89
N ASP A 156 15.32 -11.95 11.33
CA ASP A 156 15.71 -13.33 11.05
C ASP A 156 15.56 -13.67 9.55
N THR A 157 14.57 -13.08 8.89
CA THR A 157 14.23 -13.38 7.48
C THR A 157 14.99 -12.50 6.49
N PHE A 158 15.16 -11.22 6.81
CA PHE A 158 15.67 -10.20 5.88
C PHE A 158 16.95 -9.50 6.38
N GLY A 159 17.35 -9.71 7.63
CA GLY A 159 18.51 -9.05 8.24
C GLY A 159 18.30 -7.58 8.61
N ASP A 160 17.09 -7.05 8.44
CA ASP A 160 16.80 -5.64 8.73
C ASP A 160 16.33 -5.46 10.18
N ARG A 161 17.14 -4.75 10.96
CA ARG A 161 16.90 -4.46 12.38
C ARG A 161 16.24 -3.11 12.64
N ARG A 162 16.08 -2.26 11.63
CA ARG A 162 15.66 -0.86 11.81
C ARG A 162 14.32 -0.74 12.56
N VAL A 163 13.35 -1.59 12.25
CA VAL A 163 12.06 -1.59 12.97
C VAL A 163 12.20 -2.07 14.42
N LEU A 164 12.97 -3.13 14.66
CA LEU A 164 13.18 -3.64 16.02
C LEU A 164 13.87 -2.60 16.89
N ASP A 165 14.93 -1.99 16.36
CA ASP A 165 15.69 -0.96 17.07
C ASP A 165 14.82 0.28 17.34
N MET A 166 13.95 0.67 16.39
CA MET A 166 12.94 1.73 16.61
C MET A 166 12.02 1.39 17.78
N LEU A 167 11.44 0.19 17.81
CA LEU A 167 10.51 -0.21 18.88
C LEU A 167 11.17 -0.23 20.26
N MET A 168 12.45 -0.61 20.34
CA MET A 168 13.23 -0.58 21.59
C MET A 168 13.48 0.83 22.13
N THR A 169 13.42 1.85 21.26
CA THR A 169 13.56 3.27 21.68
C THR A 169 12.24 3.91 22.09
N LEU A 170 11.11 3.26 21.80
CA LEU A 170 9.77 3.73 22.15
C LEU A 170 9.22 3.11 23.45
N ALA A 171 9.87 2.06 23.97
CA ALA A 171 9.51 1.35 25.19
C ALA A 171 10.13 1.99 26.44
#